data_AF-A0A3P3DCH3-F1
#
_entry.id   AF-A0A3P3DCH3-F1
#
_cell.length_a   1.000
_cell.length_b   1.000
_cell.length_c   1.000
_cell.angle_alpha   90.00
_cell.angle_beta   90.00
_cell.angle_gamma   90.00
#
_symmetry.space_group_name_H-M   'P 1'
#
loop_
_entity.id
_entity.type
_entity.pdbx_description
1 polymer ?
#
loop_
_entity_poly.entity_id
_entity_poly.type
_entity_poly.pdbx_seq_one_letter_code
_entity_poly.pdbx_strand_id
1 'polypeptide(L)'
;MQFIETERGLLSVADINEIRRLESGYGEAIFNKGNNRAQTHDKYQDLVEFMGPVIADTTGIFGLMTTHDSETDEVVGCSRIPIVAWRLTAVGARPIFADNNNHDAILYPSGEVECHFNFYNGVEEFLEQMEENRKRKSGQ
;
A
#
# COMPACT_ATOMS: atom_id res chain seq x y z
N MET A 1 0.79 14.03 -6.63
CA MET A 1 -0.65 14.00 -6.97
C MET A 1 -0.89 12.74 -7.80
N GLN A 2 -1.82 11.87 -7.40
CA GLN A 2 -2.12 10.59 -8.07
C GLN A 2 -3.32 10.75 -9.01
N PHE A 3 -3.30 10.06 -10.14
CA PHE A 3 -4.36 10.12 -11.17
C PHE A 3 -4.76 8.70 -11.62
N ILE A 4 -6.01 8.54 -12.06
CA ILE A 4 -6.50 7.34 -12.74
C ILE A 4 -6.97 7.69 -14.15
N GLU A 5 -6.86 6.73 -15.06
CA GLU A 5 -7.37 6.88 -16.43
C GLU A 5 -8.83 6.41 -16.52
N THR A 6 -9.65 7.25 -17.14
CA THR A 6 -11.07 6.98 -17.37
C THR A 6 -11.43 7.25 -18.81
N GLU A 7 -12.63 6.81 -19.23
CA GLU A 7 -13.20 7.14 -20.54
C GLU A 7 -13.35 8.66 -20.77
N ARG A 8 -13.30 9.46 -19.70
CA ARG A 8 -13.41 10.93 -19.73
C ARG A 8 -12.06 11.63 -19.61
N GLY A 9 -10.95 10.89 -19.62
CA GLY A 9 -9.59 11.37 -19.41
C GLY A 9 -9.06 11.10 -18.00
N LEU A 10 -8.01 11.82 -17.60
CA LEU A 10 -7.37 11.66 -16.29
C LEU A 10 -8.20 12.32 -15.18
N LEU A 11 -8.45 11.58 -14.09
CA LEU A 11 -9.06 12.10 -12.87
C LEU A 11 -8.07 12.07 -11.72
N SER A 12 -8.01 13.15 -10.93
CA SER A 12 -7.21 13.15 -9.70
C SER A 12 -7.88 12.25 -8.66
N VAL A 13 -7.09 11.40 -8.01
CA VAL A 13 -7.57 10.55 -6.90
C VAL A 13 -8.19 11.40 -5.78
N ALA A 14 -7.68 12.61 -5.56
CA ALA A 14 -8.19 13.52 -4.53
C ALA A 14 -9.60 14.04 -4.81
N ASP A 15 -10.05 14.02 -6.08
CA ASP A 15 -11.39 14.50 -6.47
C ASP A 15 -12.44 13.38 -6.48
N ILE A 16 -11.99 12.12 -6.40
CA ILE A 16 -12.84 10.95 -6.39
C ILE A 16 -13.33 10.70 -4.96
N ASN A 17 -14.64 10.59 -4.83
CA ASN A 17 -15.31 10.38 -3.54
C ASN A 17 -15.60 8.90 -3.30
N GLU A 18 -15.85 8.15 -4.37
CA GLU A 18 -16.25 6.75 -4.31
C GLU A 18 -15.81 6.05 -5.60
N ILE A 19 -15.44 4.77 -5.49
CA ILE A 19 -15.29 3.86 -6.63
C ILE A 19 -16.27 2.70 -6.49
N ARG A 20 -16.88 2.28 -7.60
CA ARG A 20 -17.82 1.14 -7.66
C ARG A 20 -17.35 0.07 -8.62
N ARG A 21 -17.76 -1.17 -8.36
CA ARG A 21 -17.54 -2.29 -9.26
C ARG A 21 -18.67 -2.32 -10.29
N LEU A 22 -18.33 -2.24 -11.57
CA LEU A 22 -19.26 -2.48 -12.67
C LEU A 22 -19.46 -3.99 -12.89
N GLU A 23 -20.55 -4.39 -13.55
CA GLU A 23 -20.80 -5.80 -13.91
C GLU A 23 -19.67 -6.41 -14.75
N SER A 24 -19.00 -5.59 -15.56
CA SER A 24 -17.82 -5.96 -16.36
C SER A 24 -16.56 -6.24 -15.51
N GLY A 25 -16.58 -5.91 -14.22
CA GLY A 25 -15.44 -6.01 -13.31
C GLY A 25 -14.51 -4.79 -13.31
N TYR A 26 -14.71 -3.84 -14.22
CA TYR A 26 -14.00 -2.55 -14.22
C TYR A 26 -14.51 -1.63 -13.10
N GLY A 27 -13.71 -0.64 -12.74
CA GLY A 27 -14.13 0.39 -11.80
C GLY A 27 -15.00 1.46 -12.46
N GLU A 28 -15.81 2.10 -11.64
CA GLU A 28 -16.48 3.37 -11.95
C GLU A 28 -16.08 4.37 -10.88
N ALA A 29 -15.48 5.49 -11.29
CA ALA A 29 -15.09 6.57 -10.39
C ALA A 29 -16.21 7.61 -10.28
N ILE A 30 -16.58 7.95 -9.05
CA ILE A 30 -17.60 8.94 -8.72
C ILE A 30 -16.93 10.16 -8.09
N PHE A 31 -17.02 11.31 -8.74
CA PHE A 31 -16.27 12.53 -8.40
C PHE A 31 -17.17 13.77 -8.34
N ASN A 32 -16.63 14.89 -7.87
CA ASN A 32 -17.39 16.15 -7.68
C ASN A 32 -18.64 15.98 -6.81
N LYS A 33 -18.49 15.41 -5.61
CA LYS A 33 -19.57 15.14 -4.63
C LYS A 33 -20.70 14.24 -5.16
N GLY A 34 -20.37 13.26 -6.00
CA GLY A 34 -21.36 12.29 -6.49
C GLY A 34 -22.07 12.68 -7.79
N ASN A 35 -21.83 13.88 -8.30
CA ASN A 35 -22.56 14.39 -9.47
C ASN A 35 -22.00 13.88 -10.81
N ASN A 36 -20.76 13.39 -10.82
CA ASN A 36 -20.13 12.87 -12.02
C ASN A 36 -19.65 11.44 -11.80
N ARG A 37 -19.77 10.64 -12.85
CA ARG A 37 -19.25 9.27 -12.95
C ARG A 37 -18.43 9.11 -14.23
N ALA A 38 -17.45 8.23 -14.19
CA ALA A 38 -16.65 7.82 -15.34
C ALA A 38 -16.19 6.38 -15.16
N GLN A 39 -16.36 5.55 -16.19
CA GLN A 39 -15.77 4.21 -16.19
C GLN A 39 -14.24 4.33 -16.27
N THR A 40 -13.55 3.53 -15.47
CA THR A 40 -12.09 3.44 -15.46
C THR A 40 -11.60 2.40 -16.46
N HIS A 41 -10.35 2.54 -16.91
CA HIS A 41 -9.69 1.49 -17.69
C HIS A 41 -9.11 0.37 -16.81
N ASP A 42 -8.99 0.61 -15.50
CA ASP A 42 -8.50 -0.36 -14.54
C ASP A 42 -9.62 -1.23 -13.97
N LYS A 43 -9.27 -2.44 -13.51
CA LYS A 43 -10.22 -3.30 -12.80
C LYS A 43 -10.53 -2.68 -11.44
N TYR A 44 -11.74 -2.94 -10.94
CA TYR A 44 -12.15 -2.43 -9.63
C TYR A 44 -11.19 -2.81 -8.50
N GLN A 45 -10.64 -4.03 -8.54
CA GLN A 45 -9.71 -4.49 -7.51
C GLN A 45 -8.42 -3.66 -7.49
N ASP A 46 -7.86 -3.39 -8.67
CA ASP A 46 -6.63 -2.61 -8.84
C ASP A 46 -6.86 -1.16 -8.35
N LEU A 47 -8.06 -0.62 -8.57
CA LEU A 47 -8.42 0.72 -8.09
C LEU A 47 -8.61 0.79 -6.58
N VAL A 48 -9.24 -0.22 -5.97
CA VAL A 48 -9.33 -0.30 -4.50
C VAL A 48 -7.93 -0.38 -3.90
N GLU A 49 -7.03 -1.15 -4.51
CA GLU A 49 -5.64 -1.24 -4.09
C GLU A 49 -4.86 0.06 -4.38
N PHE A 50 -5.22 0.80 -5.42
CA PHE A 50 -4.60 2.08 -5.74
C PHE A 50 -5.10 3.24 -4.84
N MET A 51 -6.38 3.24 -4.49
CA MET A 51 -7.08 4.34 -3.82
C MET A 51 -7.31 4.12 -2.32
N GLY A 52 -6.90 2.97 -1.78
CA GLY A 52 -7.03 2.66 -0.36
C GLY A 52 -6.51 3.78 0.55
N PRO A 53 -7.13 4.01 1.72
CA PRO A 53 -6.70 5.07 2.63
C PRO A 53 -5.26 4.86 3.06
N VAL A 54 -4.53 5.97 3.13
CA VAL A 54 -3.11 6.00 3.50
C VAL A 54 -2.98 6.53 4.91
N ILE A 55 -2.33 5.76 5.78
CA ILE A 55 -2.02 6.17 7.15
C ILE A 55 -0.51 6.25 7.33
N ALA A 56 -0.03 7.24 8.09
CA ALA A 56 1.40 7.40 8.38
C ALA A 56 1.93 6.16 9.10
N ASP A 57 3.18 5.76 8.81
CA ASP A 57 3.80 4.66 9.54
C ASP A 57 4.07 5.04 11.00
N THR A 58 3.63 4.17 11.91
CA THR A 58 4.00 4.20 13.33
C THR A 58 4.50 2.84 13.82
N THR A 59 4.55 1.83 12.95
CA THR A 59 4.92 0.46 13.29
C THR A 59 6.37 0.37 13.74
N GLY A 60 7.28 1.15 13.14
CA GLY A 60 8.72 0.96 13.27
C GLY A 60 9.26 -0.24 12.47
N ILE A 61 8.44 -0.76 11.55
CA ILE A 61 8.81 -1.80 10.60
C ILE A 61 9.61 -1.17 9.45
N PHE A 62 10.56 -1.93 8.90
CA PHE A 62 11.34 -1.55 7.73
C PHE A 62 11.14 -2.53 6.59
N GLY A 63 11.21 -2.04 5.35
CA GLY A 63 11.49 -2.90 4.21
C GLY A 63 12.94 -3.33 4.22
N LEU A 64 13.21 -4.52 3.70
CA LEU A 64 14.54 -4.99 3.38
C LEU A 64 14.68 -5.12 1.88
N MET A 65 15.76 -4.56 1.35
CA MET A 65 16.15 -4.72 -0.05
C MET A 65 17.49 -5.45 -0.07
N THR A 66 17.54 -6.59 -0.75
CA THR A 66 18.78 -7.31 -0.99
C THR A 66 19.48 -6.75 -2.21
N THR A 67 20.79 -6.54 -2.09
CA THR A 67 21.64 -6.19 -3.24
C THR A 67 22.32 -7.46 -3.72
N HIS A 68 22.17 -7.76 -5.00
CA HIS A 68 22.76 -8.93 -5.63
C HIS A 68 24.01 -8.53 -6.42
N ASP A 69 25.02 -9.40 -6.42
CA ASP A 69 26.13 -9.30 -7.35
C ASP A 69 25.62 -9.55 -8.77
N SER A 70 25.97 -8.68 -9.71
CA SER A 70 25.44 -8.76 -11.08
C SER A 70 25.99 -9.93 -11.90
N GLU A 71 27.11 -10.53 -11.49
CA GLU A 71 27.76 -11.63 -12.19
C GLU A 71 27.37 -12.99 -11.59
N THR A 72 27.23 -13.07 -10.26
CA THR A 72 26.95 -14.34 -9.56
C THR A 72 25.51 -14.50 -9.08
N ASP A 73 24.72 -13.41 -9.10
CA ASP A 73 23.37 -13.32 -8.51
C ASP A 73 23.33 -13.58 -6.98
N GLU A 74 24.50 -13.64 -6.33
CA GLU A 74 24.60 -13.84 -4.90
C GLU A 74 24.22 -12.56 -4.14
N VAL A 75 23.54 -12.73 -2.99
CA VAL A 75 23.22 -11.60 -2.12
C VAL A 75 24.50 -11.09 -1.46
N VAL A 76 24.93 -9.88 -1.82
CA VAL A 76 26.14 -9.22 -1.30
C VAL A 76 25.86 -8.14 -0.26
N GLY A 77 24.58 -7.81 -0.05
CA GLY A 77 24.20 -6.80 0.93
C GLY A 77 22.70 -6.75 1.18
N CYS A 78 22.33 -6.07 2.26
CA CYS A 78 20.96 -5.86 2.65
C CYS A 78 20.82 -4.46 3.25
N SER A 79 19.85 -3.69 2.74
CA SER A 79 19.56 -2.33 3.19
C SER A 79 18.18 -2.26 3.83
N ARG A 80 18.07 -1.49 4.91
CA ARG A 80 16.78 -1.16 5.53
C ARG A 80 16.19 0.06 4.84
N ILE A 81 14.99 -0.08 4.31
CA ILE A 81 14.25 1.01 3.69
C ILE A 81 13.09 1.42 4.61
N PRO A 82 12.98 2.72 4.97
CA PRO A 82 11.87 3.19 5.76
C PRO A 82 10.53 2.99 5.05
N ILE A 83 9.55 2.47 5.78
CA ILE A 83 8.14 2.57 5.41
C ILE A 83 7.66 3.94 5.88
N VAL A 84 7.15 4.76 4.96
CA VAL A 84 6.67 6.11 5.27
C VAL A 84 5.18 6.12 5.57
N ALA A 85 4.43 5.16 5.02
CA ALA A 85 3.00 5.03 5.21
C ALA A 85 2.52 3.61 4.89
N TRP A 86 1.27 3.32 5.23
CA TRP A 86 0.57 2.10 4.87
C TRP A 86 -0.69 2.43 4.11
N ARG A 87 -0.90 1.73 3.00
CA ARG A 87 -2.16 1.75 2.28
C ARG A 87 -3.04 0.61 2.75
N LEU A 88 -4.24 0.94 3.23
CA LEU A 88 -5.21 -0.05 3.66
C LEU A 88 -6.09 -0.45 2.49
N THR A 89 -6.22 -1.74 2.24
CA THR A 89 -6.99 -2.31 1.13
C THR A 89 -7.93 -3.39 1.66
N ALA A 90 -8.92 -3.81 0.87
CA ALA A 90 -9.80 -4.92 1.26
C ALA A 90 -9.05 -6.24 1.52
N VAL A 91 -7.83 -6.40 1.01
CA VAL A 91 -6.99 -7.60 1.17
C VAL A 91 -5.92 -7.46 2.25
N GLY A 92 -5.80 -6.30 2.89
CA GLY A 92 -4.78 -6.04 3.90
C GLY A 92 -4.09 -4.69 3.78
N ALA A 93 -3.08 -4.48 4.63
CA ALA A 93 -2.22 -3.30 4.57
C ALA A 93 -1.02 -3.54 3.65
N ARG A 94 -0.72 -2.55 2.81
CA ARG A 94 0.41 -2.54 1.88
C ARG A 94 1.40 -1.44 2.29
N PRO A 95 2.69 -1.76 2.47
CA PRO A 95 3.68 -0.74 2.82
C PRO A 95 3.92 0.21 1.66
N ILE A 96 4.08 1.49 1.98
CA ILE A 96 4.58 2.53 1.08
C ILE A 96 5.97 2.89 1.56
N PHE A 97 6.97 2.60 0.74
CA PHE A 97 8.37 2.84 1.06
C PHE A 97 8.79 4.26 0.68
N ALA A 98 9.91 4.71 1.27
CA ALA A 98 10.52 6.00 0.93
C ALA A 98 11.15 6.02 -0.47
N ASP A 99 11.37 4.85 -1.07
CA ASP A 99 11.87 4.69 -2.44
C ASP A 99 10.84 3.95 -3.32
N ASN A 100 11.18 3.81 -4.62
CA ASN A 100 10.35 3.11 -5.60
C ASN A 100 10.91 1.71 -5.95
N ASN A 101 11.76 1.13 -5.11
CA ASN A 101 12.39 -0.15 -5.40
C ASN A 101 11.49 -1.32 -5.03
N ASN A 102 11.81 -2.50 -5.56
CA ASN A 102 11.25 -3.74 -5.06
C ASN A 102 11.93 -4.10 -3.73
N HIS A 103 11.15 -4.62 -2.79
CA HIS A 103 11.60 -4.95 -1.45
C HIS A 103 11.35 -6.43 -1.21
N ASP A 104 12.37 -7.17 -0.79
CA ASP A 104 12.33 -8.64 -0.75
C ASP A 104 11.71 -9.17 0.54
N ALA A 105 11.78 -8.38 1.62
CA ALA A 105 11.30 -8.78 2.92
C ALA A 105 10.92 -7.58 3.80
N ILE A 106 10.32 -7.87 4.95
CA ILE A 106 10.06 -6.91 6.02
C ILE A 106 10.87 -7.27 7.26
N LEU A 107 11.40 -6.26 7.93
CA LEU A 107 12.07 -6.34 9.24
C LEU A 107 11.17 -5.74 10.32
N TYR A 108 10.75 -6.58 11.26
CA TYR A 108 9.97 -6.17 12.42
C TYR A 108 10.84 -5.52 13.51
N PRO A 109 10.24 -4.69 14.40
CA PRO A 109 10.95 -4.13 15.56
C PRO A 109 11.57 -5.18 16.49
N SER A 110 11.03 -6.40 16.51
CA SER A 110 11.58 -7.55 17.25
C SER A 110 12.90 -8.08 16.68
N GLY A 111 13.25 -7.72 15.45
CA GLY A 111 14.36 -8.28 14.69
C GLY A 111 13.97 -9.47 13.79
N GLU A 112 12.71 -9.89 13.83
CA GLU A 112 12.18 -10.93 12.93
C GLU A 112 12.11 -10.42 11.49
N VAL A 113 12.38 -11.31 10.54
CA VAL A 113 12.34 -11.03 9.11
C VAL A 113 11.30 -11.94 8.45
N GLU A 114 10.42 -11.34 7.67
CA GLU A 114 9.40 -12.07 6.91
C GLU A 114 9.54 -11.78 5.42
N CYS A 115 9.70 -12.85 4.64
CA CYS A 115 9.77 -12.80 3.19
C CYS A 115 8.36 -13.10 2.64
N HIS A 116 7.79 -12.16 1.88
CA HIS A 116 6.60 -12.25 1.00
C HIS A 116 5.56 -11.13 1.20
N PHE A 117 4.97 -10.67 0.09
CA PHE A 117 4.18 -9.44 -0.03
C PHE A 117 2.76 -9.46 0.54
N ASN A 118 2.34 -10.52 1.23
CA ASN A 118 0.99 -10.65 1.78
C ASN A 118 0.98 -10.34 3.28
N PHE A 119 1.35 -9.11 3.60
CA PHE A 119 1.82 -8.69 4.92
C PHE A 119 0.79 -8.74 6.06
N TYR A 120 -0.52 -8.61 5.77
CA TYR A 120 -1.58 -8.75 6.78
C TYR A 120 -2.86 -9.24 6.11
N ASN A 121 -3.43 -10.35 6.55
CA ASN A 121 -4.69 -10.89 6.02
C ASN A 121 -5.89 -10.18 6.65
N GLY A 122 -5.97 -8.87 6.46
CA GLY A 122 -7.05 -8.04 6.97
C GLY A 122 -6.58 -6.71 7.54
N VAL A 123 -7.37 -5.66 7.31
CA VAL A 123 -7.08 -4.31 7.83
C VAL A 123 -7.22 -4.24 9.34
N GLU A 124 -8.14 -5.00 9.93
CA GLU A 124 -8.39 -4.99 11.38
C GLU A 124 -7.18 -5.50 12.17
N GLU A 125 -6.63 -6.66 11.78
CA GLU A 125 -5.42 -7.24 12.39
C GLU A 125 -4.24 -6.26 12.35
N PHE A 126 -4.05 -5.61 11.20
CA PHE A 126 -3.01 -4.59 11.05
C PHE A 126 -3.22 -3.38 11.98
N LEU A 127 -4.45 -2.88 12.09
CA LEU A 127 -4.77 -1.74 12.94
C LEU A 127 -4.63 -2.06 14.43
N GLU A 128 -4.99 -3.28 14.85
CA GLU A 128 -4.77 -3.75 16.23
C GLU A 128 -3.28 -3.80 16.55
N GLN A 129 -2.47 -4.40 15.67
CA GLN A 129 -1.03 -4.49 15.85
C GLN A 129 -0.36 -3.10 15.91
N MET A 130 -0.83 -2.16 15.10
CA MET A 130 -0.42 -0.76 15.12
C MET A 130 -0.71 -0.08 16.46
N GLU A 131 -1.91 -0.25 16.99
CA GLU A 131 -2.34 0.34 18.24
C GLU A 131 -1.56 -0.24 19.44
N GLU A 132 -1.30 -1.55 19.44
CA GLU A 132 -0.44 -2.18 20.45
C GLU A 132 0.98 -1.62 20.44
N ASN A 133 1.59 -1.51 19.27
CA ASN A 133 2.94 -0.97 19.12
C ASN A 133 3.02 0.49 19.54
N ARG A 134 1.97 1.27 19.25
CA ARG A 134 1.85 2.66 19.71
C ARG A 134 1.78 2.75 21.23
N LYS A 135 0.97 1.91 21.89
CA LYS A 135 0.86 1.85 23.35
C LYS A 135 2.18 1.48 24.02
N ARG A 136 2.91 0.51 23.46
CA ARG A 136 4.24 0.10 23.95
C ARG A 136 5.25 1.25 23.88
N LYS A 137 5.24 2.04 22.81
CA LYS A 137 6.11 3.22 22.66
C LYS A 137 5.74 4.38 23.58
N SER A 138 4.46 4.55 23.93
CA SER A 138 4.01 5.64 24.83
C SER A 138 4.13 5.34 26.33
N GLY A 139 4.36 4.07 26.69
CA GLY A 139 4.53 3.63 28.08
C GLY A 139 5.99 3.58 28.56
N GLN A 140 6.94 3.98 27.71
CA GLN A 140 8.34 4.24 28.03
C GLN A 140 8.59 5.75 28.07
#